data_AF-A0A5D0PU74-F1
#
_entry.id   AF-A0A5D0PU74-F1
#
_cell.length_a   1.000
_cell.length_b   1.000
_cell.length_c   1.000
_cell.angle_alpha   90.00
_cell.angle_beta   90.00
_cell.angle_gamma   90.00
#
_symmetry.space_group_name_H-M   'P 1'
#
loop_
_entity.id
_entity.type
_entity.pdbx_description
1 polymer ?
#
loop_
_entity_poly.entity_id
_entity_poly.type
_entity_poly.pdbx_seq_one_letter_code
_entity_poly.pdbx_strand_id
1 'polypeptide(L)'
;MESRVQAESVAWDELTLWQRRYSELRISVEFSDEPPRPALLEAARKARLVVVGARGLGELRGLLLGSVSQAMAHQAPCPVAVVHRSRNGSY
;
A
#
# COMPACT_ATOMS: atom_id res chain seq x y z
N MET A 1 6.21 -2.41 21.24
CA MET A 1 5.28 -3.55 21.24
C MET A 1 3.85 -3.06 21.09
N GLU A 2 3.39 -2.11 21.91
CA GLU A 2 2.07 -1.45 21.79
C GLU A 2 1.83 -0.79 20.42
N SER A 3 2.86 -0.18 19.82
CA SER A 3 2.77 0.46 18.49
C SER A 3 2.44 -0.51 17.35
N ARG A 4 2.93 -1.76 17.40
CA ARG A 4 2.65 -2.77 16.38
C ARG A 4 1.23 -3.32 16.52
N VAL A 5 0.78 -3.57 17.75
CA VAL A 5 -0.59 -4.03 18.03
C VAL A 5 -1.62 -2.98 17.62
N GLN A 6 -1.34 -1.70 17.87
CA GLN A 6 -2.20 -0.60 17.42
C GLN A 6 -2.27 -0.53 15.88
N ALA A 7 -1.12 -0.62 15.21
CA ALA A 7 -1.06 -0.59 13.74
C ALA A 7 -1.77 -1.79 13.10
N GLU A 8 -1.68 -2.96 13.74
CA GLU A 8 -2.38 -4.18 13.32
C GLU A 8 -3.90 -4.05 13.43
N SER A 9 -4.39 -3.52 14.55
CA SER A 9 -5.83 -3.27 14.71
C SER A 9 -6.37 -2.32 13.64
N VAL A 10 -5.68 -1.19 13.40
CA VAL A 10 -6.09 -0.21 12.39
C VAL A 10 -6.11 -0.81 10.98
N ALA A 11 -5.09 -1.60 10.63
CA ALA A 11 -5.04 -2.28 9.34
C ALA A 11 -6.21 -3.25 9.16
N TRP A 12 -6.52 -4.05 10.18
CA TRP A 12 -7.65 -4.99 10.12
C TRP A 12 -9.01 -4.27 10.07
N ASP A 13 -9.18 -3.17 10.80
CA ASP A 13 -10.42 -2.38 10.76
C ASP A 13 -10.71 -1.86 9.34
N GLU A 14 -9.70 -1.32 8.65
CA GLU A 14 -9.85 -0.85 7.26
C GLU A 14 -10.15 -2.01 6.28
N LEU A 15 -9.57 -3.18 6.51
CA LEU A 15 -9.72 -4.34 5.62
C LEU A 15 -11.02 -5.12 5.84
N THR A 16 -11.66 -4.97 6.99
CA THR A 16 -12.85 -5.75 7.37
C THR A 16 -13.97 -5.59 6.35
N LEU A 17 -14.17 -4.39 5.80
CA LEU A 17 -15.17 -4.16 4.75
C LEU A 17 -14.89 -5.01 3.50
N TRP A 18 -13.64 -5.02 3.06
CA TRP A 18 -13.22 -5.73 1.85
C TRP A 18 -13.24 -7.24 2.02
N GLN A 19 -12.85 -7.73 3.20
CA GLN A 19 -12.91 -9.15 3.53
C GLN A 19 -14.34 -9.68 3.49
N ARG A 20 -15.32 -8.91 3.98
CA ARG A 20 -16.74 -9.29 3.86
C ARG A 20 -17.25 -9.24 2.42
N ARG A 21 -16.76 -8.27 1.63
CA ARG A 21 -17.21 -8.04 0.25
C ARG A 21 -16.66 -9.07 -0.74
N TYR A 22 -15.49 -9.63 -0.45
CA TYR A 22 -14.75 -10.61 -1.25
C TYR A 22 -14.24 -11.74 -0.34
N SER A 23 -15.14 -12.59 0.12
CA SER A 23 -14.87 -13.63 1.12
C SER A 23 -13.95 -14.74 0.62
N GLU A 24 -13.79 -14.87 -0.69
CA GLU A 24 -12.87 -15.80 -1.34
C GLU A 24 -11.41 -15.34 -1.31
N LEU A 25 -11.16 -14.05 -1.03
CA LEU A 25 -9.81 -13.49 -0.99
C LEU A 25 -9.14 -13.80 0.35
N ARG A 26 -8.00 -14.48 0.28
CA ARG A 26 -7.08 -14.60 1.42
C ARG A 26 -6.33 -13.29 1.61
N ILE A 27 -6.56 -12.63 2.73
CA ILE A 27 -5.92 -11.36 3.10
C ILE A 27 -4.90 -11.63 4.21
N SER A 28 -3.68 -11.14 4.04
CA SER A 28 -2.65 -11.13 5.07
C SER A 28 -2.12 -9.70 5.25
N VAL A 29 -1.74 -9.36 6.47
CA VAL A 29 -1.13 -8.07 6.81
C VAL A 29 0.27 -8.35 7.33
N GLU A 30 1.25 -7.66 6.77
CA GLU A 30 2.65 -7.77 7.17
C GLU A 30 3.17 -6.40 7.59
N PHE A 31 3.87 -6.36 8.73
CA PHE A 31 4.52 -5.16 9.23
C PHE A 31 6.03 -5.30 9.07
N SER A 32 6.67 -4.26 8.53
CA SER A 32 8.12 -4.19 8.38
C SER A 32 8.67 -2.96 9.11
N ASP A 33 9.79 -3.16 9.81
CA ASP A 33 10.57 -2.07 10.41
C ASP A 33 11.54 -1.44 9.40
N GLU A 34 11.63 -1.99 8.18
CA GLU A 34 12.43 -1.41 7.10
C GLU A 34 11.76 -0.17 6.50
N PRO A 35 12.55 0.75 5.90
CA PRO A 35 11.98 1.82 5.11
C PRO A 35 11.07 1.28 4.00
N PRO A 36 9.98 1.98 3.61
CA PRO A 36 8.99 1.45 2.67
C PRO A 36 9.57 0.98 1.32
N ARG A 37 10.61 1.66 0.81
CA ARG A 37 11.21 1.32 -0.49
C ARG A 37 11.84 -0.07 -0.52
N PRO A 38 12.85 -0.41 0.31
CA PRO A 38 13.43 -1.76 0.32
C PRO A 38 12.40 -2.84 0.69
N ALA A 39 11.54 -2.59 1.68
CA ALA A 39 10.50 -3.54 2.08
C ALA A 39 9.57 -3.93 0.92
N LEU A 40 9.08 -2.94 0.16
CA LEU A 40 8.18 -3.17 -0.96
C LEU A 40 8.90 -3.81 -2.16
N LEU A 41 10.17 -3.49 -2.42
CA LEU A 41 10.94 -4.15 -3.48
C LEU A 41 11.14 -5.64 -3.20
N GLU A 42 11.38 -6.00 -1.94
CA GLU A 42 11.54 -7.41 -1.56
C GLU A 42 10.21 -8.16 -1.64
N ALA A 43 9.12 -7.57 -1.14
CA ALA A 43 7.78 -8.15 -1.30
C ALA A 43 7.40 -8.32 -2.78
N ALA A 44 7.77 -7.35 -3.63
CA ALA A 44 7.49 -7.37 -5.06
C ALA A 44 8.12 -8.57 -5.79
N ARG A 45 9.23 -9.15 -5.29
CA ARG A 45 9.85 -10.35 -5.89
C ARG A 45 8.91 -11.56 -5.91
N LYS A 46 7.97 -11.63 -4.98
CA LYS A 46 7.00 -12.72 -4.83
C LYS A 46 5.61 -12.34 -5.36
N ALA A 47 5.41 -11.09 -5.75
CA ALA A 47 4.14 -10.56 -6.17
C ALA A 47 3.93 -10.69 -7.69
N ARG A 48 2.69 -10.95 -8.10
CA ARG A 48 2.28 -10.86 -9.51
C ARG A 48 1.94 -9.43 -9.94
N LEU A 49 1.61 -8.58 -8.98
CA LEU A 49 1.27 -7.17 -9.14
C LEU A 49 1.49 -6.47 -7.80
N VAL A 50 2.07 -5.28 -7.81
CA VAL A 50 2.13 -4.39 -6.64
C VAL A 50 1.22 -3.20 -6.88
N VAL A 51 0.43 -2.86 -5.86
CA VAL A 51 -0.44 -1.68 -5.87
C VAL A 51 0.08 -0.67 -4.86
N VAL A 52 0.32 0.56 -5.31
CA VAL A 52 0.74 1.67 -4.45
C VAL A 52 -0.11 2.90 -4.70
N GLY A 53 -0.33 3.71 -3.67
CA GLY A 53 -0.94 5.03 -3.84
C GLY A 53 -0.03 5.95 -4.67
N ALA A 54 -0.60 6.87 -5.44
CA ALA A 54 0.15 7.89 -6.16
C ALA A 54 0.87 8.87 -5.22
N ARG A 55 0.30 9.12 -4.04
CA ARG A 55 0.85 10.01 -3.02
C ARG A 55 0.73 9.36 -1.64
N GLY A 56 1.75 9.59 -0.82
CA GLY A 56 1.79 9.16 0.59
C GLY A 56 1.18 10.21 1.54
N LEU A 57 1.47 10.06 2.83
CA LEU A 57 0.97 10.91 3.91
C LEU A 57 1.70 12.27 4.04
N GLY A 58 2.71 12.55 3.21
CA GLY A 58 3.54 13.75 3.28
C GLY A 58 2.92 15.01 2.67
N GLU A 59 3.46 16.17 3.03
CA GLU A 59 2.90 17.50 2.71
C GLU A 59 3.28 18.08 1.34
N LEU A 60 4.02 17.34 0.51
CA LEU A 60 4.51 17.81 -0.79
C LEU A 60 3.37 17.92 -1.82
N ARG A 61 2.61 19.01 -1.72
CA ARG A 61 1.56 19.41 -2.66
C ARG A 61 2.22 19.92 -3.95
N GLY A 62 2.00 19.23 -5.07
CA GLY A 62 2.45 19.65 -6.40
C GLY A 62 3.17 18.55 -7.21
N LEU A 63 3.62 17.48 -6.56
CA LEU A 63 4.19 16.33 -7.25
C LEU A 63 3.10 15.33 -7.67
N LEU A 64 3.21 14.80 -8.89
CA LEU A 64 2.29 13.79 -9.41
C LEU A 64 2.43 12.47 -8.65
N LEU A 65 3.67 12.09 -8.30
CA LEU A 65 4.01 10.84 -7.63
C LEU A 65 4.85 11.08 -6.37
N GLY A 66 4.60 10.29 -5.32
CA GLY A 66 5.44 10.21 -4.13
C GLY A 66 6.70 9.35 -4.34
N SER A 67 7.67 9.48 -3.44
CA SER A 67 8.98 8.81 -3.54
C SER A 67 8.88 7.28 -3.64
N VAL A 68 7.97 6.66 -2.88
CA VAL A 68 7.73 5.21 -2.92
C VAL A 68 7.17 4.78 -4.27
N SER A 69 6.16 5.49 -4.78
CA SER A 69 5.50 5.18 -6.05
C SER A 69 6.46 5.33 -7.22
N GLN A 70 7.32 6.35 -7.21
CA GLN A 70 8.39 6.51 -8.19
C GLN A 70 9.39 5.35 -8.11
N ALA A 71 9.86 5.00 -6.91
CA ALA A 71 10.81 3.90 -6.74
C ALA A 71 10.24 2.57 -7.25
N MET A 72 8.98 2.26 -6.94
CA MET A 72 8.33 1.03 -7.44
C MET A 72 8.19 1.06 -8.96
N ALA A 73 7.71 2.16 -9.54
CA ALA A 73 7.54 2.27 -10.99
C ALA A 73 8.85 2.07 -11.77
N HIS A 74 9.99 2.45 -11.20
CA HIS A 74 11.29 2.32 -11.85
C HIS A 74 12.02 1.00 -11.54
N GLN A 75 11.78 0.36 -10.40
CA GLN A 75 12.66 -0.71 -9.89
C GLN A 75 11.94 -2.00 -9.51
N ALA A 76 10.61 -2.03 -9.45
CA ALA A 76 9.89 -3.23 -9.06
C ALA A 76 10.13 -4.37 -10.08
N PRO A 77 10.36 -5.61 -9.61
CA PRO A 77 10.54 -6.78 -10.48
C PRO A 77 9.22 -7.32 -11.07
N CYS A 78 8.09 -6.63 -10.84
CA CYS A 78 6.76 -7.02 -11.29
C CYS A 78 5.96 -5.79 -11.77
N PRO A 79 4.82 -5.98 -12.46
CA PRO A 79 3.92 -4.88 -12.78
C PRO A 79 3.53 -4.07 -11.54
N VAL A 80 3.37 -2.75 -11.73
CA VAL A 80 3.00 -1.80 -10.68
C VAL A 80 1.75 -1.03 -11.10
N ALA A 81 0.70 -1.09 -10.28
CA ALA A 81 -0.46 -0.23 -10.40
C ALA A 81 -0.33 0.95 -9.44
N VAL A 82 -0.33 2.16 -9.99
CA VAL A 82 -0.29 3.40 -9.22
C VAL A 82 -1.68 4.02 -9.15
N VAL A 83 -2.28 4.02 -7.96
CA VAL A 83 -3.68 4.43 -7.76
C VAL A 83 -3.75 5.85 -7.23
N HIS A 84 -4.49 6.70 -7.93
CA HIS A 84 -4.78 8.07 -7.48
C HIS A 84 -6.06 8.08 -6.64
N ARG A 85 -6.11 8.93 -5.61
CA ARG A 85 -7.39 9.20 -4.94
C ARG A 85 -8.37 9.76 -5.98
N SER A 86 -9.54 9.14 -6.08
CA SER A 86 -10.65 9.68 -6.84
C SER A 86 -10.94 11.09 -6.32
N ARG A 87 -11.05 12.07 -7.23
CA ARG A 87 -11.46 13.44 -6.87
C ARG A 87 -12.98 13.56 -6.67
N ASN A 88 -13.73 12.47 -6.85
CA ASN A 88 -15.17 12.46 -6.68
C ASN A 88 -15.53 11.78 -5.36
N GLY A 89 -15.79 12.60 -4.35
CA GLY A 89 -16.65 12.21 -3.24
C GLY A 89 -18.09 12.16 -3.75
N SER A 90 -18.57 10.98 -4.08
CA SER A 90 -19.99 10.63 -4.23
C SER A 90 -20.06 9.10 -4.31
N TYR A 91 -20.06 8.47 -3.14
CA TYR A 91 -20.61 7.14 -2.93
C TYR A 91 -21.67 7.28 -1.84
#